data_AF-A0A2I0NRD4-F1
#
_entry.id   AF-A0A2I0NRD4-F1
#
_cell.length_a   1.000
_cell.length_b   1.000
_cell.length_c   1.000
_cell.angle_alpha   90.00
_cell.angle_beta   90.00
_cell.angle_gamma   90.00
#
_symmetry.space_group_name_H-M   'P 1'
#
loop_
_entity.id
_entity.type
_entity.pdbx_description
1 polymer ?
#
loop_
_entity_poly.entity_id
_entity_poly.type
_entity_poly.pdbx_seq_one_letter_code
_entity_poly.pdbx_strand_id
1 'polypeptide(L)'
;MEPTVKLDLTTILEATGELQHFLDLGAARLRAEGPLPEKASEELIFSMADELEGHLRAMRVQQGSASISDLRVWTRAWIDERQEALTRGPVQGGDRG
;
A
#
# COMPACT_ATOMS: atom_id res chain seq x y z
N MET A 1 -17.44 -20.98 10.09
CA MET A 1 -17.01 -19.83 9.27
C MET A 1 -16.61 -18.75 10.25
N GLU A 2 -15.31 -18.57 10.47
CA GLU A 2 -14.80 -17.53 11.36
C GLU A 2 -15.09 -16.18 10.71
N PRO A 3 -15.63 -15.19 11.45
CA PRO A 3 -15.74 -13.84 10.93
C PRO A 3 -14.30 -13.38 10.73
N THR A 4 -13.86 -13.33 9.47
CA THR A 4 -12.63 -12.64 9.10
C THR A 4 -12.88 -11.21 9.55
N VAL A 5 -12.36 -10.84 10.72
CA VAL A 5 -12.35 -9.45 11.17
C VAL A 5 -11.62 -8.72 10.06
N LYS A 6 -12.39 -8.12 9.15
CA LYS A 6 -11.88 -7.21 8.14
C LYS A 6 -11.12 -6.18 8.96
N LEU A 7 -9.80 -6.16 8.77
CA LEU A 7 -9.03 -5.03 9.22
C LEU A 7 -9.64 -3.88 8.43
N ASP A 8 -10.45 -3.02 9.07
CA ASP A 8 -10.97 -1.83 8.41
C ASP A 8 -9.76 -0.94 8.11
N LEU A 9 -9.19 -1.13 6.92
CA LEU A 9 -7.95 -0.50 6.51
C LEU A 9 -8.07 1.01 6.61
N THR A 10 -9.22 1.56 6.25
CA THR A 10 -9.57 2.96 6.45
C THR A 10 -9.40 3.39 7.90
N THR A 11 -9.99 2.67 8.85
CA THR A 11 -9.87 2.96 10.29
C THR A 11 -8.43 2.88 10.77
N ILE A 12 -7.63 1.94 10.24
CA ILE A 12 -6.21 1.81 10.59
C ILE A 12 -5.41 2.98 10.04
N LEU A 13 -5.61 3.33 8.79
CA LEU A 13 -4.95 4.46 8.13
C LEU A 13 -5.29 5.79 8.81
N GLU A 14 -6.55 5.97 9.23
CA GLU A 14 -6.97 7.13 10.02
C GLU A 14 -6.34 7.14 11.41
N ALA A 15 -6.38 6.02 12.13
CA ALA A 15 -5.82 5.91 13.49
C ALA A 15 -4.29 6.06 13.53
N THR A 16 -3.60 5.65 12.46
CA THR A 16 -2.14 5.77 12.31
C THR A 16 -1.71 7.11 11.73
N GLY A 17 -2.64 7.87 11.13
CA GLY A 17 -2.35 9.12 10.41
C GLY A 17 -1.70 8.91 9.04
N GLU A 18 -1.71 7.69 8.50
CA GLU A 18 -1.07 7.35 7.23
C GLU A 18 -2.04 7.40 6.04
N LEU A 19 -3.33 7.72 6.25
CA LEU A 19 -4.33 7.84 5.19
C LEU A 19 -3.89 8.78 4.06
N GLN A 20 -3.40 9.97 4.40
CA GLN A 20 -2.94 10.94 3.41
C GLN A 20 -1.75 10.40 2.61
N HIS A 21 -0.79 9.75 3.28
CA HIS A 21 0.38 9.17 2.63
C HIS A 21 0.00 8.06 1.65
N PHE A 22 -0.98 7.24 2.00
CA PHE A 22 -1.53 6.22 1.10
C PHE A 22 -2.20 6.84 -0.14
N LEU A 23 -3.01 7.89 0.04
CA LEU A 23 -3.65 8.61 -1.06
C LEU A 23 -2.61 9.31 -1.97
N ASP A 24 -1.56 9.89 -1.38
CA ASP A 24 -0.47 10.52 -2.12
C ASP A 24 0.31 9.49 -2.95
N LEU A 25 0.57 8.30 -2.40
CA LEU A 25 1.18 7.19 -3.14
C LEU A 25 0.29 6.72 -4.30
N GLY A 26 -1.03 6.58 -4.06
CA GLY A 26 -2.01 6.26 -5.09
C GLY A 26 -2.00 7.28 -6.22
N ALA A 27 -2.03 8.57 -5.88
CA ALA A 27 -1.94 9.65 -6.85
C ALA A 27 -0.61 9.66 -7.62
N ALA A 28 0.51 9.39 -6.96
CA ALA A 28 1.80 9.26 -7.62
C ALA A 28 1.80 8.09 -8.60
N ARG A 29 1.22 6.94 -8.22
CA ARG A 29 1.11 5.76 -9.09
C ARG A 29 0.21 6.01 -10.29
N LEU A 30 -0.93 6.68 -10.10
CA LEU A 30 -1.80 7.11 -11.21
C LEU A 30 -1.05 8.03 -12.18
N ARG A 31 -0.25 8.99 -11.67
CA ARG A 31 0.59 9.84 -12.51
C ARG A 31 1.65 9.06 -13.28
N ALA A 32 2.20 8.00 -12.69
CA ALA A 32 3.20 7.14 -13.33
C ALA A 32 2.62 6.23 -14.42
N GLU A 33 1.42 5.68 -14.21
CA GLU A 33 0.69 4.88 -15.22
C GLU A 33 0.15 5.76 -16.37
N GLY A 34 -0.03 7.07 -16.13
CA GLY A 34 -0.51 8.03 -17.11
C GLY A 34 -2.04 8.14 -17.14
N PRO A 35 -2.63 8.64 -18.24
CA PRO A 35 -4.08 8.83 -18.32
C PRO A 35 -4.81 7.48 -18.37
N LEU A 36 -5.18 6.98 -17.20
CA LEU A 36 -6.03 5.82 -17.04
C LEU A 36 -7.52 6.23 -17.07
N PRO A 37 -8.41 5.37 -17.59
CA PRO A 37 -9.84 5.55 -17.40
C PRO A 37 -10.19 5.49 -15.90
N GLU A 38 -11.27 6.16 -15.49
CA GLU A 38 -11.71 6.27 -14.09
C GLU A 38 -11.77 4.89 -13.41
N LYS A 39 -12.40 3.91 -14.05
CA LYS A 39 -12.48 2.53 -13.54
C LYS A 39 -11.12 1.89 -13.28
N ALA A 40 -10.16 2.06 -14.20
CA ALA A 40 -8.82 1.50 -14.01
C ALA A 40 -8.05 2.23 -12.91
N SER A 41 -8.33 3.52 -12.73
CA SER A 41 -7.77 4.30 -11.62
C SER A 41 -8.32 3.81 -10.28
N GLU A 42 -9.64 3.59 -10.19
CA GLU A 42 -10.28 3.02 -9.01
C GLU A 42 -9.76 1.62 -8.71
N GLU A 43 -9.74 0.72 -9.71
CA GLU A 43 -9.22 -0.65 -9.57
C GLU A 43 -7.76 -0.65 -9.07
N LEU A 44 -6.95 0.29 -9.53
CA LEU A 44 -5.56 0.42 -9.06
C LEU A 44 -5.49 0.81 -7.58
N ILE A 45 -6.30 1.78 -7.15
CA ILE A 45 -6.36 2.18 -5.73
C ILE A 45 -6.91 1.04 -4.85
N PHE A 46 -7.94 0.31 -5.31
CA PHE A 46 -8.46 -0.85 -4.61
C PHE A 46 -7.43 -1.99 -4.51
N SER A 47 -6.72 -2.28 -5.59
CA SER A 47 -5.64 -3.28 -5.59
C SER A 47 -4.53 -2.90 -4.61
N MET A 48 -4.15 -1.62 -4.55
CA MET A 48 -3.17 -1.14 -3.58
C MET A 48 -3.67 -1.28 -2.13
N ALA A 49 -4.95 -1.04 -1.89
CA ALA A 49 -5.56 -1.24 -0.58
C ALA A 49 -5.54 -2.72 -0.18
N ASP A 50 -5.91 -3.63 -1.09
CA ASP A 50 -5.86 -5.08 -0.88
C ASP A 50 -4.43 -5.56 -0.60
N GLU A 51 -3.43 -5.04 -1.32
CA GLU A 51 -2.01 -5.35 -1.09
C GLU A 51 -1.55 -4.89 0.31
N LEU A 52 -1.95 -3.68 0.73
CA LEU A 52 -1.62 -3.16 2.05
C LEU A 52 -2.33 -3.97 3.16
N GLU A 53 -3.61 -4.31 3.00
CA GLU A 53 -4.32 -5.17 3.96
C GLU A 53 -3.61 -6.53 4.07
N GLY A 54 -3.24 -7.12 2.93
CA GLY A 54 -2.48 -8.38 2.89
C GLY A 54 -1.15 -8.28 3.63
N HIS A 55 -0.40 -7.19 3.43
CA HIS A 55 0.85 -6.93 4.13
C HIS A 55 0.66 -6.82 5.65
N LEU A 56 -0.30 -6.00 6.10
CA LEU A 56 -0.59 -5.81 7.53
C LEU A 56 -1.08 -7.11 8.18
N ARG A 57 -1.88 -7.90 7.47
CA ARG A 57 -2.34 -9.22 7.92
C ARG A 57 -1.17 -10.19 8.06
N ALA A 58 -0.25 -10.22 7.09
CA ALA A 58 0.94 -11.07 7.14
C ALA A 58 1.85 -10.70 8.33
N MET A 59 2.10 -9.41 8.53
CA MET A 59 2.89 -8.91 9.66
C MET A 59 2.23 -9.22 11.01
N ARG A 60 0.92 -9.04 11.12
CA ARG A 60 0.15 -9.43 12.31
C ARG A 60 0.26 -10.92 12.59
N VAL A 61 0.17 -11.78 11.56
CA VAL A 61 0.31 -13.24 11.72
C VAL A 61 1.71 -13.61 12.21
N GLN A 62 2.76 -12.94 11.71
CA GLN A 62 4.14 -13.19 12.13
C GLN A 62 4.41 -12.73 13.58
N GLN A 63 3.89 -11.57 13.97
CA GLN A 63 4.15 -10.99 15.29
C GLN A 63 3.15 -11.46 16.37
N GLY A 64 2.04 -12.08 15.97
CA GLY A 64 0.96 -12.58 16.85
C GLY A 64 0.02 -11.50 17.38
N SER A 65 0.50 -10.26 17.51
CA SER A 65 -0.30 -9.08 17.85
C SER A 65 0.26 -7.85 17.14
N ALA A 66 -0.56 -6.81 16.98
CA ALA A 66 -0.12 -5.55 16.38
C ALA A 66 -0.70 -4.38 17.18
N SER A 67 0.15 -3.50 17.69
CA SER A 67 -0.28 -2.23 18.26
C SER A 67 -0.50 -1.19 17.15
N ILE A 68 -1.15 -0.06 17.48
CA ILE A 68 -1.29 1.06 16.54
C ILE A 68 0.08 1.55 16.06
N SER A 69 1.10 1.57 16.94
CA SER A 69 2.47 1.94 16.58
C SER A 69 3.07 0.94 15.58
N ASP A 70 2.88 -0.36 15.77
CA ASP A 70 3.36 -1.39 14.83
C ASP A 70 2.68 -1.23 13.47
N LEU A 71 1.35 -1.06 13.46
CA LEU A 71 0.59 -0.83 12.23
C LEU A 71 1.09 0.41 11.48
N ARG A 72 1.41 1.49 12.20
CA ARG A 72 1.99 2.70 11.60
C ARG A 72 3.35 2.42 10.97
N VAL A 73 4.25 1.75 11.69
CA VAL A 73 5.59 1.41 11.20
C VAL A 73 5.50 0.53 9.95
N TRP A 74 4.64 -0.49 9.96
CA TRP A 74 4.48 -1.38 8.80
C TRP A 74 3.84 -0.70 7.61
N THR A 75 2.79 0.10 7.86
CA THR A 75 2.16 0.90 6.80
C THR A 75 3.17 1.85 6.19
N ARG A 76 3.96 2.53 7.01
CA ARG A 76 4.96 3.48 6.55
C ARG A 76 6.06 2.79 5.74
N ALA A 77 6.59 1.68 6.25
CA ALA A 77 7.59 0.89 5.53
C ALA A 77 7.07 0.43 4.16
N TRP A 78 5.83 -0.08 4.12
CA TRP A 78 5.21 -0.46 2.85
C TRP A 78 5.03 0.72 1.89
N ILE A 79 4.60 1.89 2.38
CA ILE A 79 4.45 3.10 1.55
C ILE A 79 5.81 3.52 0.99
N ASP A 80 6.84 3.58 1.83
CA ASP A 80 8.20 3.97 1.45
C ASP A 80 8.76 3.01 0.38
N GLU A 81 8.60 1.69 0.57
CA GLU A 81 8.99 0.68 -0.41
C GLU A 81 8.29 0.86 -1.76
N ARG A 82 6.98 1.15 -1.75
CA ARG A 82 6.21 1.37 -2.99
C ARG A 82 6.56 2.69 -3.66
N GLN A 83 6.85 3.72 -2.89
CA GLN A 83 7.30 5.00 -3.43
C GLN A 83 8.70 4.89 -4.06
N GLU A 84 9.62 4.17 -3.42
CA GLU A 84 10.91 3.84 -4.00
C GLU A 84 10.78 3.03 -5.29
N ALA A 85 9.94 1.99 -5.30
CA ALA A 85 9.68 1.19 -6.49
C ALA A 85 9.11 2.03 -7.63
N LEU A 86 8.26 3.01 -7.33
CA LEU A 86 7.73 3.96 -8.31
C LEU A 86 8.84 4.86 -8.88
N THR A 87 9.72 5.34 -8.01
CA THR A 87 10.79 6.29 -8.36
C THR A 87 11.93 5.64 -9.14
N ARG A 88 12.23 4.36 -8.84
CA ARG A 88 13.28 3.61 -9.55
C ARG A 88 12.88 3.21 -10.97
N GLY A 89 11.59 3.33 -11.34
CA GLY A 89 11.07 2.87 -12.63
C GLY A 89 11.25 1.35 -12.82
N PRO A 90 10.72 0.75 -13.90
CA PRO A 90 11.17 -0.59 -14.27
C PRO A 90 12.68 -0.49 -14.46
N VAL A 91 13.43 -1.33 -13.74
CA VAL A 91 14.87 -1.43 -13.90
C VAL A 91 15.11 -1.74 -15.38
N GLN A 92 15.40 -0.73 -16.18
CA GLN A 92 16.05 -0.92 -17.46
C GLN A 92 17.42 -1.47 -17.08
N GLY A 93 17.48 -2.81 -17.02
CA GLY A 93 18.72 -3.53 -17.17
C GLY A 93 19.34 -3.01 -18.45
N GLY A 94 20.29 -2.10 -18.28
CA GLY A 94 21.14 -1.64 -19.36
C GLY A 94 21.97 -2.82 -19.82
N ASP A 95 21.45 -3.55 -20.79
CA ASP A 95 22.28 -4.37 -21.66
C ASP A 95 22.98 -3.41 -22.63
N ARG A 96 24.12 -2.89 -22.19
CA ARG A 96 25.17 -2.40 -23.07
C ARG A 96 26.17 -3.55 -23.22
N GLY A 97 25.97 -4.35 -24.26
CA GLY A 97 26.96 -5.27 -24.83
C GLY A 97 27.15 -4.95 -26.30
#